data_AF-A0A1I7L913-F1
#
_entry.id   AF-A0A1I7L913-F1
#
_cell.length_a   1.000
_cell.length_b   1.000
_cell.length_c   1.000
_cell.angle_alpha   90.00
_cell.angle_beta   90.00
_cell.angle_gamma   90.00
#
_symmetry.space_group_name_H-M   'P 1'
#
loop_
_entity.id
_entity.type
_entity.pdbx_description
1 polymer ?
#
loop_
_entity_poly.entity_id
_entity_poly.type
_entity_poly.pdbx_seq_one_letter_code
_entity_poly.pdbx_strand_id
1 'polypeptide(L)'
;MADESAITILVSDRPISGPRLDQLIRWYDAQARSEEQLADELAAGDLTEAAQRNRARARAHRDTILALSLLQPAPEPPVTEFRGHLTTKERPRAQVRAPP
;
A
#
# COMPACT_ATOMS: atom_id res chain seq x y z
N MET A 1 -22.65 34.87 -14.15
CA MET A 1 -21.19 34.80 -13.91
C MET A 1 -20.97 33.68 -12.92
N ALA A 2 -20.77 32.45 -13.42
CA ALA A 2 -20.58 31.28 -12.57
C ALA A 2 -19.07 31.17 -12.25
N ASP A 3 -18.75 31.08 -10.97
CA ASP A 3 -17.40 31.02 -10.44
C ASP A 3 -16.86 29.59 -10.62
N GLU A 4 -16.10 29.37 -11.69
CA GLU A 4 -15.41 28.10 -11.94
C GLU A 4 -14.28 27.94 -10.92
N SER A 5 -14.63 27.37 -9.76
CA SER A 5 -13.65 26.94 -8.77
C SER A 5 -12.89 25.73 -9.31
N ALA A 6 -11.80 25.98 -10.04
CA ALA A 6 -10.93 24.94 -10.57
C ALA A 6 -10.25 24.18 -9.42
N ILE A 7 -10.54 22.89 -9.29
CA ILE A 7 -9.84 22.01 -8.35
C ILE A 7 -8.43 21.79 -8.90
N THR A 8 -7.43 22.39 -8.24
CA THR A 8 -6.02 22.15 -8.57
C THR A 8 -5.55 20.91 -7.83
N ILE A 9 -5.33 19.80 -8.55
CA ILE A 9 -4.76 18.58 -7.98
C ILE A 9 -3.24 18.73 -7.96
N LEU A 10 -2.68 18.99 -6.78
CA LEU A 10 -1.23 19.02 -6.58
C LEU A 10 -0.70 17.59 -6.53
N VAL A 11 -0.16 17.12 -7.64
CA VAL A 11 0.59 15.86 -7.71
C VAL A 11 1.97 16.10 -7.11
N SER A 12 2.33 15.34 -6.08
CA SER A 12 3.69 15.36 -5.52
C SER A 12 4.50 14.24 -6.15
N ASP A 13 5.62 14.59 -6.80
CA ASP A 13 6.58 13.62 -7.33
C ASP A 13 7.42 12.94 -6.23
N ARG A 14 7.16 13.25 -4.95
CA ARG A 14 7.91 12.68 -3.84
C ARG A 14 7.40 11.27 -3.55
N PRO A 15 8.27 10.24 -3.55
CA PRO A 15 7.87 8.92 -3.11
C PRO A 15 7.39 8.98 -1.67
N ILE A 16 6.22 8.39 -1.37
CA ILE A 16 5.73 8.29 0.00
C ILE A 16 6.69 7.36 0.76
N SER A 17 7.19 7.83 1.91
CA SER A 17 8.11 7.05 2.73
C SER A 17 7.39 5.88 3.41
N GLY A 18 8.10 4.77 3.63
CA GLY A 18 7.59 3.61 4.38
C GLY A 18 6.93 3.97 5.71
N PRO A 19 7.57 4.77 6.59
CA PRO A 19 6.97 5.20 7.86
C PRO A 19 5.66 5.97 7.69
N ARG A 20 5.51 6.74 6.61
CA ARG A 20 4.28 7.47 6.32
C ARG A 20 3.18 6.53 5.84
N LEU A 21 3.51 5.54 5.00
CA LEU A 21 2.56 4.49 4.63
C LEU A 21 2.09 3.71 5.86
N ASP A 22 3.00 3.33 6.76
CA ASP A 22 2.66 2.63 8.00
C ASP A 22 1.72 3.46 8.89
N GLN A 23 1.97 4.77 8.97
CA GLN A 23 1.09 5.69 9.69
C GLN A 23 -0.31 5.72 9.08
N LEU A 24 -0.41 5.80 7.75
CA LEU A 24 -1.69 5.80 7.04
C LEU A 24 -2.43 4.48 7.24
N ILE A 25 -1.74 3.34 7.12
CA ILE A 25 -2.32 2.01 7.36
C ILE A 25 -2.91 1.92 8.76
N ARG A 26 -2.16 2.33 9.80
CA ARG A 26 -2.67 2.33 11.19
C ARG A 26 -3.86 3.26 11.36
N TRP A 27 -3.84 4.43 10.72
CA TRP A 27 -4.95 5.37 10.79
C TRP A 27 -6.23 4.79 10.16
N TYR A 28 -6.13 4.20 8.96
CA TYR A 28 -7.27 3.56 8.30
C TYR A 28 -7.78 2.33 9.05
N ASP A 29 -6.90 1.55 9.69
CA ASP A 29 -7.31 0.43 10.56
C ASP A 29 -8.13 0.93 11.75
N ALA A 30 -7.68 2.01 12.41
CA ALA A 30 -8.43 2.63 13.50
C ALA A 30 -9.81 3.15 13.03
N GLN A 31 -9.88 3.78 11.85
CA GLN A 31 -11.15 4.22 11.26
C GLN A 31 -12.07 3.05 10.95
N ALA A 32 -11.56 1.97 10.35
CA ALA A 32 -12.37 0.79 10.04
C ALA A 32 -13.01 0.18 11.28
N ARG A 33 -12.24 0.07 12.38
CA ARG A 33 -12.75 -0.44 13.67
C ARG A 33 -13.78 0.48 14.29
N SER A 34 -13.53 1.80 14.26
CA SER A 34 -14.48 2.80 14.77
C SER A 34 -15.81 2.77 14.02
N GLU A 35 -15.76 2.64 12.69
CA GLU A 35 -16.97 2.58 11.85
C GLU A 35 -17.74 1.27 12.05
N GLU A 36 -17.06 0.14 12.28
CA GLU A 36 -17.72 -1.11 12.66
C GLU A 36 -18.40 -1.04 14.01
N GLN A 37 -17.70 -0.53 15.03
CA GLN A 37 -18.28 -0.39 16.36
C GLN A 37 -19.53 0.50 16.30
N LEU A 38 -19.45 1.62 15.60
CA LEU A 38 -20.60 2.50 15.39
C LEU A 38 -21.73 1.80 14.64
N ALA A 39 -21.41 0.97 13.63
CA ALA A 39 -22.42 0.20 12.92
C ALA A 39 -23.16 -0.79 13.83
N ASP A 40 -22.45 -1.42 14.76
CA ASP A 40 -23.05 -2.36 15.71
C ASP A 40 -23.92 -1.65 16.75
N GLU A 41 -23.47 -0.50 17.26
CA GLU A 41 -24.27 0.38 18.13
C GLU A 41 -25.55 0.86 17.43
N LEU A 42 -25.46 1.28 16.17
CA LEU A 42 -26.62 1.72 15.38
C LEU A 42 -27.57 0.58 15.05
N ALA A 43 -27.04 -0.62 14.78
CA ALA A 43 -27.87 -1.80 14.53
C ALA A 43 -28.65 -2.21 15.79
N ALA A 44 -28.05 -2.08 16.97
CA ALA A 44 -28.72 -2.32 18.24
C ALA A 44 -29.84 -1.30 18.53
N GLY A 45 -29.74 -0.09 17.97
CA GLY A 45 -30.75 0.97 18.06
C GLY A 45 -31.76 1.01 16.91
N ASP A 46 -31.94 -0.08 16.15
CA ASP A 46 -32.81 -0.20 14.97
C ASP A 46 -32.52 0.77 13.80
N LEU A 47 -31.36 1.45 13.82
CA LEU A 47 -30.90 2.35 12.75
C LEU A 47 -30.16 1.58 11.65
N THR A 48 -30.85 0.59 11.07
CA THR A 48 -30.27 -0.42 10.17
C THR A 48 -29.61 0.15 8.91
N GLU A 49 -30.18 1.16 8.27
CA GLU A 49 -29.55 1.82 7.11
C GLU A 49 -28.25 2.53 7.48
N ALA A 50 -28.23 3.24 8.61
CA ALA A 50 -27.04 3.94 9.07
C ALA A 50 -25.93 2.93 9.42
N ALA A 51 -26.30 1.83 10.08
CA ALA A 51 -25.40 0.71 10.34
C ALA A 51 -24.82 0.12 9.04
N GLN A 52 -25.65 -0.11 8.01
CA GLN A 52 -25.16 -0.61 6.71
C GLN A 52 -24.18 0.35 6.04
N ARG A 53 -24.45 1.66 6.06
CA ARG A 53 -23.53 2.67 5.51
C ARG A 53 -22.18 2.66 6.23
N ASN A 54 -22.16 2.54 7.56
CA ASN A 54 -20.91 2.49 8.31
C ASN A 54 -20.15 1.17 8.08
N ARG A 55 -20.84 0.03 7.93
CA ARG A 55 -20.18 -1.22 7.48
C ARG A 55 -19.54 -1.07 6.10
N ALA A 56 -20.20 -0.39 5.17
CA ALA A 56 -19.64 -0.12 3.84
C ALA A 56 -18.41 0.79 3.93
N ARG A 57 -18.42 1.84 4.77
CA ARG A 57 -17.25 2.69 5.03
C ARG A 57 -16.10 1.91 5.66
N ALA A 58 -16.37 1.10 6.68
CA ALA A 58 -15.37 0.23 7.29
C ALA A 58 -14.71 -0.69 6.27
N ARG A 59 -15.49 -1.27 5.35
CA ARG A 59 -14.97 -2.09 4.25
C ARG A 59 -14.09 -1.27 3.31
N ALA A 60 -14.53 -0.07 2.91
CA ALA A 60 -13.71 0.81 2.07
C ALA A 60 -12.37 1.19 2.74
N HIS A 61 -12.36 1.41 4.06
CA HIS A 61 -11.12 1.61 4.80
C HIS A 61 -10.20 0.40 4.76
N ARG A 62 -10.73 -0.82 4.89
CA ARG A 62 -9.94 -2.06 4.74
C ARG A 62 -9.39 -2.25 3.33
N ASP A 63 -10.19 -2.00 2.31
CA ASP A 63 -9.75 -2.06 0.92
C ASP A 63 -8.61 -1.05 0.68
N THR A 64 -8.70 0.14 1.30
CA THR A 64 -7.63 1.14 1.27
C THR A 64 -6.36 0.65 1.97
N ILE A 65 -6.46 -0.02 3.12
CA ILE A 65 -5.30 -0.63 3.80
C ILE A 65 -4.61 -1.65 2.90
N LEU A 66 -5.38 -2.51 2.21
CA LEU A 66 -4.82 -3.48 1.27
C LEU A 66 -4.07 -2.77 0.15
N ALA A 67 -4.66 -1.74 -0.46
CA ALA A 67 -4.01 -0.94 -1.49
C ALA A 67 -2.71 -0.28 -0.99
N LEU A 68 -2.73 0.31 0.21
CA LEU A 68 -1.55 0.92 0.82
C LEU A 68 -0.46 -0.09 1.15
N SER A 69 -0.83 -1.30 1.56
CA SER A 69 0.11 -2.39 1.87
C SER A 69 0.84 -2.86 0.60
N LEU A 70 0.17 -2.86 -0.55
CA LEU A 70 0.79 -3.16 -1.85
C LEU A 70 1.77 -2.08 -2.32
N LEU A 71 1.66 -0.86 -1.78
CA LEU A 71 2.60 0.24 -2.05
C LEU A 71 3.80 0.24 -1.11
N GLN A 72 3.79 -0.57 -0.06
CA GLN A 72 4.95 -0.67 0.82
C GLN A 72 6.15 -1.20 0.03
N PRO A 73 7.35 -0.59 0.20
CA PRO A 73 8.54 -1.10 -0.44
C PRO A 73 8.75 -2.55 -0.03
N ALA A 74 9.05 -3.42 -1.00
CA ALA A 74 9.41 -4.80 -0.70
C ALA A 74 10.58 -4.78 0.29
N PRO A 75 10.53 -5.57 1.38
CA PRO A 75 11.65 -5.67 2.29
C PRO A 75 12.88 -6.04 1.47
N GLU A 76 13.95 -5.25 1.62
CA GLU A 76 15.20 -5.51 0.92
C GLU A 76 15.62 -6.95 1.29
N PRO A 77 15.78 -7.86 0.31
CA PRO A 77 16.16 -9.23 0.63
C PRO A 77 17.45 -9.15 1.45
N PRO A 78 17.58 -9.93 2.54
CA PRO A 78 18.79 -9.91 3.34
C PRO A 78 19.95 -10.11 2.37
N VAL A 79 20.88 -9.16 2.37
CA VAL A 79 22.12 -9.28 1.58
C VAL A 79 22.72 -10.59 2.03
N THR A 80 22.62 -11.60 1.17
CA THR A 80 23.33 -12.84 1.40
C THR A 80 24.78 -12.43 1.30
N GLU A 81 25.43 -12.24 2.45
CA GLU A 81 26.87 -12.27 2.52
C GLU A 81 27.23 -13.59 1.85
N PHE A 82 27.71 -13.50 0.60
CA PHE A 82 28.23 -14.63 -0.13
C PHE A 82 29.34 -15.17 0.76
N ARG A 83 29.06 -16.19 1.57
CA ARG A 83 30.09 -16.89 2.33
C ARG A 83 31.09 -17.35 1.27
N GLY A 84 32.32 -16.86 1.37
CA GLY A 84 33.32 -16.78 0.31
C GLY A 84 33.85 -18.09 -0.28
N HIS A 85 33.02 -19.13 -0.40
CA HIS A 85 33.33 -20.40 -1.05
C HIS A 85 32.85 -20.47 -2.51
N LEU A 86 32.03 -19.53 -2.97
CA LEU A 86 31.64 -19.42 -4.38
C LEU A 86 32.17 -18.12 -4.97
N THR A 87 33.48 -18.08 -5.23
CA THR A 87 34.06 -17.08 -6.13
C THR A 87 33.58 -17.38 -7.55
N THR A 88 32.91 -16.44 -8.20
CA THR A 88 32.68 -16.48 -9.64
C THR A 88 34.04 -16.43 -10.33
N LYS A 89 34.60 -17.59 -10.67
CA LYS A 89 35.75 -17.66 -11.57
C LYS A 89 35.32 -16.99 -12.87
N GLU A 90 36.02 -15.92 -13.27
CA GLU A 90 35.84 -15.31 -14.58
C GLU A 90 35.94 -16.42 -15.63
N ARG A 91 34.81 -16.75 -16.27
CA ARG A 91 34.85 -17.65 -17.41
C ARG A 91 35.58 -16.91 -18.54
N PRO A 92 36.61 -17.50 -19.16
CA PRO A 92 37.21 -16.91 -20.33
C PRO A 92 36.10 -16.67 -21.37
N ARG A 93 35.98 -15.43 -21.86
CA ARG A 93 35.07 -15.07 -22.94
C ARG A 93 35.31 -16.03 -24.09
N ALA A 94 34.36 -16.93 -24.35
CA ALA A 94 34.41 -17.78 -25.53
C ALA A 94 34.36 -16.87 -26.76
N GLN A 95 35.51 -16.68 -27.42
CA GLN A 95 35.56 -16.04 -28.72
C GLN A 95 35.00 -17.04 -29.74
N VAL A 96 33.71 -16.92 -30.00
CA VAL A 96 33.07 -17.63 -31.10
C VAL A 96 33.60 -17.01 -32.40
N ARG A 97 34.51 -17.70 -33.09
CA ARG A 97 34.84 -17.37 -34.48
C ARG A 97 33.67 -17.79 -35.36
N ALA A 98 33.23 -16.91 -36.24
CA ALA A 98 32.24 -17.24 -37.26
C ALA A 98 32.80 -18.32 -38.22
N PRO A 99 31.99 -19.30 -38.63
CA PRO A 99 32.38 -20.31 -39.62
C PRO A 99 32.56 -19.71 -41.03
N PRO A 100 33.34 -20.37 -41.91
CA PRO A 100 33.73 -19.85 -43.23
C PRO A 100 32.57 -19.69 -44.21
#